data_AF-U2TAW9-F1
#
_entry.id   AF-U2TAW9-F1
#
_cell.length_a   1.000
_cell.length_b   1.000
_cell.length_c   1.000
_cell.angle_alpha   90.00
_cell.angle_beta   90.00
_cell.angle_gamma   90.00
#
_symmetry.space_group_name_H-M   'P 1'
#
loop_
_entity.id
_entity.type
_entity.pdbx_description
1 polymer ?
#
loop_
_entity_poly.entity_id
_entity_poly.type
_entity_poly.pdbx_seq_one_letter_code
_entity_poly.pdbx_strand_id
1 'polypeptide(L)'
;MYSAGFLPFPTFKEQWACWSRHIWYSRYVDAPKGTYEKLLRLLDGEDLFILTTNVNHRFQLAGFPKERLFYTQGDYGLWQRSVPCYDATYDSYGAVKRMVEEEHGMRVP
;
A
#
# COMPACT_ATOMS: atom_id res chain seq x y z
N MET A 1 9.24 5.06 -8.92
CA MET A 1 8.14 4.21 -8.42
C MET A 1 6.83 4.48 -9.15
N TYR A 2 6.30 5.71 -9.10
CA TYR A 2 4.97 6.01 -9.66
C TYR A 2 4.75 5.55 -11.10
N SER A 3 5.64 5.90 -12.04
CA SER A 3 5.48 5.54 -13.45
C SER A 3 5.50 4.04 -13.74
N ALA A 4 6.10 3.23 -12.86
CA ALA A 4 6.23 1.79 -13.07
C ALA A 4 4.86 1.08 -13.05
N GLY A 5 3.88 1.62 -12.31
CA GLY A 5 2.52 1.07 -12.26
C GLY A 5 1.74 1.18 -13.58
N PHE A 6 2.22 1.98 -14.53
CA PHE A 6 1.56 2.24 -15.81
C PHE A 6 2.30 1.63 -17.01
N LEU A 7 3.42 0.93 -16.77
CA LEU A 7 4.19 0.32 -17.85
C LEU A 7 3.54 -0.99 -18.32
N PRO A 8 3.47 -1.24 -19.64
CA PRO A 8 3.08 -2.53 -20.16
C PRO A 8 4.25 -3.51 -19.98
N PHE A 9 4.12 -4.42 -19.01
CA PHE A 9 5.12 -5.47 -18.80
C PHE A 9 4.95 -6.60 -19.82
N PRO A 10 6.06 -7.21 -20.29
CA PRO A 10 6.01 -8.36 -21.20
C PRO A 10 5.22 -9.55 -20.65
N THR A 11 5.27 -9.76 -19.32
CA THR A 11 4.56 -10.86 -18.67
C THR A 11 3.91 -10.42 -17.36
N PHE A 12 2.86 -11.13 -16.96
CA PHE A 12 2.22 -10.93 -15.66
C PHE A 12 3.17 -11.21 -14.49
N LYS A 13 4.11 -12.15 -14.67
CA LYS A 13 5.14 -12.46 -13.65
C LYS A 13 6.08 -11.27 -13.45
N GLU A 14 6.51 -10.62 -14.52
CA GLU A 14 7.34 -9.42 -14.45
C GLU A 14 6.58 -8.22 -13.86
N GLN A 15 5.30 -8.08 -14.22
CA GLN A 15 4.42 -7.09 -13.61
C GLN A 15 4.36 -7.26 -12.09
N TRP A 16 4.12 -8.49 -11.62
CA TRP A 16 4.04 -8.77 -10.18
C TRP A 16 5.40 -8.74 -9.47
N ALA A 17 6.50 -9.06 -10.15
CA ALA A 17 7.84 -8.82 -9.62
C ALA A 17 8.07 -7.33 -9.33
N CYS A 18 7.64 -6.45 -10.24
CA CYS A 18 7.69 -5.01 -10.01
C CYS A 18 6.74 -4.55 -8.89
N TRP A 19 5.47 -4.98 -8.96
CA TRP A 19 4.43 -4.56 -8.02
C TRP A 19 4.65 -5.06 -6.59
N SER A 20 5.10 -6.31 -6.41
CA SER A 20 5.38 -6.86 -5.08
C SER A 20 6.46 -6.05 -4.36
N ARG A 21 7.55 -5.70 -5.05
CA ARG A 21 8.58 -4.81 -4.53
C ARG A 21 8.05 -3.41 -4.25
N HIS A 22 7.27 -2.83 -5.16
CA HIS A 22 6.67 -1.50 -4.98
C HIS A 22 5.78 -1.45 -3.74
N ILE A 23 4.90 -2.43 -3.57
CA ILE A 23 4.03 -2.58 -2.40
C ILE A 23 4.92 -2.73 -1.16
N TRP A 24 5.88 -3.65 -1.17
CA TRP A 24 6.74 -3.92 -0.01
C TRP A 24 7.41 -2.66 0.54
N TYR A 25 8.11 -1.91 -0.30
CA TYR A 25 8.78 -0.69 0.12
C TYR A 25 7.83 0.45 0.48
N SER A 26 6.68 0.56 -0.20
CA SER A 26 5.74 1.64 0.07
C SER A 26 4.93 1.40 1.34
N ARG A 27 4.53 0.15 1.60
CA ARG A 27 3.50 -0.23 2.56
C ARG A 27 3.99 -0.99 3.78
N TYR A 28 5.05 -1.79 3.65
CA TYR A 28 5.49 -2.72 4.71
C TYR A 28 6.85 -2.40 5.31
N VAL A 29 7.75 -1.77 4.54
CA VAL A 29 9.01 -1.24 5.08
C VAL A 29 8.72 -0.01 5.94
N ASP A 30 9.37 0.11 7.09
CA ASP A 30 9.20 1.26 7.98
C ASP A 30 9.58 2.58 7.30
N ALA A 31 8.81 3.62 7.61
CA ALA A 31 9.13 4.95 7.10
C ALA A 31 10.40 5.45 7.80
N PRO A 32 11.36 6.04 7.08
CA PRO A 32 12.62 6.47 7.67
C PRO A 32 12.47 7.66 8.65
N LYS A 33 11.28 8.26 8.71
CA LYS A 33 10.98 9.44 9.52
C LYS A 33 9.62 9.26 10.20
N GLY A 34 9.56 9.57 11.50
CA GLY A 34 8.32 9.59 12.27
C GLY A 34 7.45 10.83 12.01
N THR A 35 7.21 11.16 10.74
CA THR A 35 6.49 12.39 10.35
C THR A 35 5.02 12.31 10.73
N TYR A 36 4.38 11.16 10.58
CA TYR A 36 2.96 10.99 10.86
C TYR A 36 2.67 10.98 12.37
N GLU A 37 3.56 10.39 13.16
CA GLU A 37 3.51 10.40 14.62
C GLU A 37 3.72 11.81 15.17
N LYS A 38 4.60 12.60 14.55
CA LYS A 38 4.74 14.02 14.85
C LYS A 38 3.45 14.79 14.52
N LEU A 39 2.86 14.53 13.36
CA LEU A 39 1.60 15.17 12.96
C LEU A 39 0.47 14.81 13.93
N LEU A 40 0.35 13.54 14.33
CA LEU A 40 -0.66 13.09 15.28
C LEU A 40 -0.55 13.85 16.60
N ARG A 41 0.67 13.98 17.15
CA ARG A 41 0.91 14.75 18.38
C ARG A 41 0.57 16.23 18.25
N LEU A 42 0.75 16.83 17.07
CA LEU A 42 0.45 18.24 16.85
C LEU A 42 -1.06 18.50 16.74
N LEU A 43 -1.85 17.48 16.41
CA LEU A 43 -3.30 17.55 16.25
C LEU A 43 -4.04 16.91 17.43
N ASP A 44 -3.34 16.66 18.54
CA ASP A 44 -3.92 16.01 19.70
C ASP A 44 -5.03 16.89 20.32
N GLY A 45 -6.20 16.30 20.55
CA GLY A 45 -7.39 16.99 21.03
C GLY A 45 -8.22 17.73 19.97
N GLU A 46 -7.76 17.81 18.71
CA GLU A 46 -8.51 18.44 17.62
C GLU A 46 -9.58 17.50 17.03
N ASP A 47 -10.72 18.06 16.62
CA ASP A 47 -11.72 17.30 15.84
C ASP A 47 -11.32 17.29 14.37
N LEU A 48 -10.82 16.14 13.90
CA LEU A 48 -10.23 16.00 12.57
C LEU A 48 -10.92 14.94 11.70
N PHE A 49 -10.81 15.16 10.39
CA PHE A 49 -11.13 14.22 9.34
C PHE A 49 -10.02 14.26 8.28
N ILE A 50 -9.49 13.11 7.89
CA ILE A 50 -8.33 13.01 6.99
C ILE A 50 -8.79 12.50 5.64
N LEU A 51 -8.66 13.34 4.62
CA LEU A 51 -8.78 12.97 3.22
C LEU A 51 -7.37 12.76 2.65
N THR A 52 -7.11 11.61 2.04
CA THR A 52 -5.81 11.35 1.41
C THR A 52 -5.92 10.57 0.12
N THR A 53 -5.02 10.87 -0.82
CA THR A 53 -4.78 10.07 -2.03
C THR A 53 -3.62 9.10 -1.84
N ASN A 54 -2.93 9.13 -0.69
CA ASN A 54 -1.85 8.19 -0.39
C ASN A 54 -2.44 6.80 -0.06
N VAL A 55 -1.72 5.77 -0.50
CA VAL A 55 -2.16 4.36 -0.42
C VAL A 55 -1.19 3.49 0.40
N ASN A 56 -0.34 4.13 1.22
CA ASN A 56 0.80 3.49 1.90
C ASN A 56 0.54 3.15 3.39
N HIS A 57 -0.69 3.36 3.87
CA HIS A 57 -1.14 3.02 5.23
C HIS A 57 -0.43 3.75 6.40
N ARG A 58 0.24 4.88 6.13
CA ARG A 58 1.07 5.55 7.14
C ARG A 58 0.28 6.24 8.25
N PHE A 59 -0.91 6.76 7.95
CA PHE A 59 -1.78 7.34 8.99
C PHE A 59 -2.21 6.27 10.01
N GLN A 60 -2.66 5.12 9.51
CA GLN A 60 -3.10 4.01 10.34
C GLN A 60 -1.96 3.49 11.22
N LEU A 61 -0.77 3.31 10.65
CA LEU A 61 0.42 2.87 11.40
C LEU A 61 0.85 3.87 12.48
N ALA A 62 0.68 5.17 12.24
CA ALA A 62 0.98 6.20 13.22
C ALA A 62 -0.08 6.33 14.33
N GLY A 63 -1.20 5.59 14.24
CA GLY A 63 -2.26 5.57 15.25
C GLY A 63 -3.44 6.51 14.98
N PHE A 64 -3.56 7.06 13.76
CA PHE A 64 -4.76 7.84 13.42
C PHE A 64 -6.01 6.95 13.38
N PRO A 65 -7.15 7.41 13.91
CA PRO A 65 -8.41 6.67 13.93
C PRO A 65 -8.94 6.39 12.51
N LYS A 66 -9.08 5.11 12.13
CA LYS A 66 -9.45 4.64 10.78
C LYS A 66 -10.79 5.21 10.30
N GLU A 67 -11.73 5.34 11.21
CA GLU A 67 -13.07 5.88 11.10
C GLU A 67 -13.09 7.39 10.78
N ARG A 68 -11.98 8.09 10.99
CA ARG A 68 -11.75 9.48 10.58
C ARG A 68 -10.94 9.60 9.29
N LEU A 69 -10.59 8.48 8.65
CA LEU A 69 -9.75 8.44 7.45
C LEU A 69 -10.55 8.06 6.21
N PHE A 70 -10.40 8.86 5.16
CA PHE A 70 -10.87 8.54 3.82
C PHE A 70 -9.69 8.54 2.83
N TYR A 71 -9.16 7.34 2.57
CA TYR A 71 -8.11 7.08 1.58
C TYR A 71 -8.75 6.74 0.22
N THR A 72 -9.04 7.77 -0.57
CA THR A 72 -9.88 7.68 -1.79
C THR A 72 -9.32 6.78 -2.88
N GLN A 73 -8.02 6.54 -2.87
CA GLN A 73 -7.31 5.74 -3.89
C GLN A 73 -7.00 4.31 -3.43
N GLY A 74 -7.56 3.88 -2.29
CA GLY A 74 -7.38 2.53 -1.75
C GLY A 74 -6.12 2.36 -0.88
N ASP A 75 -5.63 1.14 -0.79
CA ASP A 75 -4.49 0.76 0.05
C ASP A 75 -3.66 -0.32 -0.62
N TYR A 76 -2.34 -0.16 -0.69
CA TYR A 76 -1.44 -1.16 -1.29
C TYR A 76 -1.43 -2.50 -0.54
N GLY A 77 -1.87 -2.53 0.72
CA GLY A 77 -2.05 -3.75 1.48
C GLY A 77 -3.29 -4.56 1.10
N LEU A 78 -4.12 -4.05 0.18
CA LEU A 78 -5.38 -4.66 -0.23
C LEU A 78 -5.39 -4.96 -1.73
N TRP A 79 -5.87 -6.14 -2.07
CA TRP A 79 -6.15 -6.54 -3.45
C TRP A 79 -7.63 -6.61 -3.73
N GLN A 80 -7.97 -6.45 -5.00
CA GLN A 80 -9.31 -6.67 -5.54
C GLN A 80 -9.21 -7.57 -6.77
N ARG A 81 -10.35 -8.08 -7.25
CA ARG A 81 -10.36 -8.78 -8.54
C ARG A 81 -10.02 -7.82 -9.68
N SER A 82 -9.32 -8.34 -10.68
CA SER A 82 -9.00 -7.60 -11.91
C SER A 82 -10.24 -7.17 -12.68
N VAL A 83 -11.31 -7.99 -12.60
CA VAL A 83 -12.66 -7.62 -13.04
C VAL A 83 -13.47 -7.23 -11.81
N PRO A 84 -14.04 -6.02 -11.75
CA PRO A 84 -14.77 -5.52 -10.57
C PRO A 84 -16.18 -6.13 -10.50
N CYS A 85 -16.26 -7.44 -10.21
CA CYS A 85 -17.53 -8.18 -10.16
C CYS A 85 -18.19 -8.20 -8.77
N TYR A 86 -17.50 -7.72 -7.74
CA TYR A 86 -18.06 -7.46 -6.40
C TYR A 86 -17.23 -6.40 -5.68
N ASP A 87 -17.83 -5.78 -4.68
CA ASP A 87 -17.20 -4.79 -3.81
C ASP A 87 -16.58 -5.46 -2.58
N ALA A 88 -15.37 -6.01 -2.75
CA ALA A 88 -14.60 -6.57 -1.64
C ALA A 88 -13.10 -6.55 -1.95
N THR A 89 -12.33 -6.47 -0.87
CA THR A 89 -10.87 -6.46 -0.91
C THR A 89 -10.29 -7.57 -0.03
N TYR A 90 -9.04 -7.94 -0.30
CA TYR A 90 -8.33 -9.05 0.32
C TYR A 90 -6.97 -8.58 0.81
N ASP A 91 -6.57 -9.04 2.00
CA ASP A 91 -5.21 -8.80 2.51
C ASP A 91 -4.17 -9.37 1.55
N SER A 92 -3.16 -8.56 1.23
CA SER A 92 -2.09 -8.93 0.29
C SER A 92 -0.79 -9.36 0.96
N TYR A 93 -0.65 -9.19 2.29
CA TYR A 93 0.64 -9.27 2.98
C TYR A 93 1.36 -10.59 2.74
N GLY A 94 0.69 -11.72 3.01
CA GLY A 94 1.30 -13.04 2.90
C GLY A 94 1.77 -13.35 1.48
N ALA A 95 1.01 -12.94 0.47
CA ALA A 95 1.36 -13.16 -0.93
C ALA A 95 2.49 -12.24 -1.38
N VAL A 96 2.41 -10.94 -1.08
CA VAL A 96 3.46 -9.96 -1.43
C VAL A 96 4.78 -10.32 -0.77
N LYS A 97 4.77 -10.75 0.49
CA LYS A 97 5.97 -11.18 1.21
C LYS A 97 6.66 -12.33 0.47
N ARG A 98 5.92 -13.40 0.14
CA ARG A 98 6.48 -14.53 -0.64
C ARG A 98 7.00 -14.09 -2.00
N MET A 99 6.27 -13.25 -2.72
CA MET A 99 6.69 -12.73 -4.02
C MET A 99 8.03 -12.00 -3.94
N VAL A 100 8.29 -11.23 -2.87
CA VAL A 100 9.56 -10.53 -2.66
C VAL A 100 10.69 -11.47 -2.23
N GLU A 101 10.40 -12.44 -1.37
CA GLU A 101 11.40 -13.37 -0.83
C GLU A 101 11.86 -14.40 -1.88
N GLU A 102 10.97 -14.81 -2.78
CA GLU A 102 11.20 -15.89 -3.75
C GLU A 102 11.40 -15.37 -5.19
N GLU A 103 11.40 -14.04 -5.40
CA GLU A 103 11.62 -13.46 -6.73
C GLU A 103 12.99 -13.88 -7.30
N HIS A 104 13.00 -14.40 -8.52
CA HIS A 104 14.24 -14.66 -9.24
C HIS A 104 14.09 -14.37 -10.73
N GLY A 105 15.01 -13.59 -11.28
CA GLY A 105 15.00 -13.24 -12.70
C GLY A 105 13.71 -12.54 -13.14
N MET A 106 13.20 -11.60 -12.32
CA MET A 106 11.96 -10.86 -12.57
C MET A 106 10.70 -11.74 -12.62
N ARG A 107 10.73 -12.89 -11.93
CA ARG A 107 9.59 -13.81 -11.85
C ARG A 107 9.28 -14.13 -10.39
N VAL A 108 8.01 -14.00 -10.07
CA VAL A 108 7.44 -14.41 -8.78
C VAL A 108 6.89 -15.85 -8.86
N PRO A 109 6.73 -16.54 -7.72
CA PRO A 109 6.10 -17.87 -7.65
C PRO A 109 4.75 -17.95 -8.36
#